data_AF-A0A815APU2-F1
#
_entry.id   AF-A0A815APU2-F1
#
_cell.length_a   1.000
_cell.length_b   1.000
_cell.length_c   1.000
_cell.angle_alpha   90.00
_cell.angle_beta   90.00
_cell.angle_gamma   90.00
#
_symmetry.space_group_name_H-M   'P 1'
#
loop_
_entity.id
_entity.type
_entity.pdbx_description
1 polymer ?
#
loop_
_entity_poly.entity_id
_entity_poly.type
_entity_poly.pdbx_seq_one_letter_code
_entity_poly.pdbx_strand_id
1 'polypeptide(L)'
;MSSSTINTNNDDVEENITYKPGTFRYQDLPPDKRKKLFEDRQRELNPCLKESEIATSCITMHGDDHHKCDMEVENYKTCKRFWTAVRSFATTNHLLKNDGFPPLDQRPIWKKQLQSWVETKKLTIPEEIKPLV
;
A
#
# COMPACT_ATOMS: atom_id res chain seq x y z
N MET A 1 5.76 -35.94 0.38
CA MET A 1 5.65 -35.44 1.77
C MET A 1 6.66 -34.33 1.91
N SER A 2 6.22 -33.08 1.75
CA SER A 2 7.07 -31.91 1.91
C SER A 2 6.23 -30.86 2.62
N SER A 3 6.31 -30.84 3.96
CA SER A 3 5.75 -29.79 4.79
C SER A 3 6.70 -28.60 4.72
N SER A 4 6.20 -27.46 4.26
CA SER A 4 6.96 -26.21 4.27
C SER A 4 6.68 -25.47 5.57
N THR A 5 7.66 -25.43 6.46
CA THR A 5 7.64 -24.61 7.68
C THR A 5 8.18 -23.22 7.31
N ILE A 6 7.37 -22.18 7.49
CA ILE A 6 7.83 -20.80 7.46
C ILE A 6 8.03 -20.36 8.90
N ASN A 7 9.27 -20.00 9.23
CA ASN A 7 9.67 -19.50 10.54
C ASN A 7 9.48 -17.97 10.57
N THR A 8 8.60 -17.49 11.45
CA THR A 8 8.51 -16.08 11.81
C THR A 8 8.62 -15.97 13.32
N ASN A 9 9.82 -15.69 13.81
CA ASN A 9 10.04 -15.29 15.19
C ASN A 9 9.43 -13.91 15.42
N ASN A 10 8.42 -13.83 16.30
CA ASN A 10 8.35 -12.91 17.43
C ASN A 10 7.03 -13.16 18.18
N ASP A 11 7.19 -13.84 19.32
CA ASP A 11 6.41 -13.78 20.57
C ASP A 11 4.90 -13.52 20.48
N ASP A 12 4.12 -14.60 20.45
CA ASP A 12 2.97 -14.87 21.34
C ASP A 12 2.25 -16.16 20.88
N VAL A 13 2.45 -17.24 21.65
CA VAL A 13 1.71 -18.52 21.69
C VAL A 13 1.29 -19.14 20.34
N GLU A 14 2.10 -20.10 19.87
CA GLU A 14 1.77 -21.01 18.75
C GLU A 14 0.52 -21.85 19.05
N GLU A 15 -0.61 -21.51 18.44
CA GLU A 15 -1.59 -22.53 18.05
C GLU A 15 -1.20 -23.03 16.66
N ASN A 16 -0.61 -24.23 16.60
CA ASN A 16 -0.17 -24.89 15.37
C ASN A 16 -1.39 -25.34 14.53
N ILE A 17 -2.02 -24.41 13.82
CA ILE A 17 -3.15 -24.74 12.95
C ILE A 17 -2.62 -25.37 11.66
N THR A 18 -2.73 -26.69 11.58
CA THR A 18 -2.42 -27.45 10.35
C THR A 18 -3.56 -27.25 9.35
N TYR A 19 -3.43 -26.30 8.43
CA TYR A 19 -4.43 -26.06 7.40
C TYR A 19 -4.28 -27.04 6.23
N LYS A 20 -5.36 -27.75 5.89
CA LYS A 20 -5.43 -28.57 4.67
C LYS A 20 -5.58 -27.65 3.45
N PRO A 21 -4.72 -27.78 2.41
CA PRO A 21 -4.84 -26.97 1.21
C PRO A 21 -6.20 -27.20 0.55
N GLY A 22 -6.94 -26.12 0.30
CA GLY A 22 -8.21 -26.13 -0.45
C GLY A 22 -9.50 -25.93 0.35
N THR A 23 -9.45 -25.75 1.68
CA THR A 23 -10.68 -25.58 2.50
C THR A 23 -10.78 -24.26 3.26
N PHE A 24 -9.73 -23.42 3.25
CA PHE A 24 -9.71 -22.19 4.03
C PHE A 24 -10.62 -21.12 3.41
N ARG A 25 -11.74 -20.83 4.06
CA ARG A 25 -12.62 -19.74 3.65
C ARG A 25 -12.24 -18.47 4.40
N TYR A 26 -12.38 -17.32 3.75
CA TYR A 26 -12.14 -16.01 4.40
C TYR A 26 -13.00 -15.84 5.66
N GLN A 27 -14.18 -16.47 5.71
CA GLN A 27 -15.06 -16.47 6.87
C GLN A 27 -14.51 -17.24 8.07
N ASP A 28 -13.59 -18.20 7.86
CA ASP A 28 -13.02 -19.03 8.93
C ASP A 28 -11.88 -18.32 9.69
N LEU A 29 -11.38 -17.20 9.14
CA LEU A 29 -10.40 -16.37 9.81
C LEU A 29 -10.99 -15.70 11.06
N PRO A 30 -10.21 -15.60 12.15
CA PRO A 30 -10.51 -14.72 13.27
C PRO A 30 -10.84 -13.28 12.80
N PRO A 31 -11.79 -12.57 13.46
CA PRO A 31 -12.22 -11.24 13.04
C PRO A 31 -11.08 -10.23 12.89
N ASP A 32 -10.08 -10.27 13.78
CA ASP A 32 -8.87 -9.45 13.76
C ASP A 32 -8.02 -9.73 12.50
N LYS A 33 -7.80 -11.00 12.16
CA LYS A 33 -7.06 -11.39 10.95
C LYS A 33 -7.81 -10.99 9.69
N ARG A 34 -9.14 -11.17 9.65
CA ARG A 34 -10.00 -10.71 8.52
C ARG A 34 -9.87 -9.21 8.32
N LYS A 35 -10.00 -8.44 9.40
CA LYS A 35 -9.89 -6.98 9.38
C LYS A 35 -8.52 -6.56 8.86
N LYS A 36 -7.44 -7.13 9.39
CA LYS A 36 -6.07 -6.85 8.94
C LYS A 36 -5.88 -7.13 7.44
N LEU A 37 -6.32 -8.29 6.96
CA LEU A 37 -6.27 -8.67 5.54
C LEU A 37 -7.06 -7.69 4.65
N PHE A 38 -8.21 -7.23 5.12
CA PHE A 38 -9.00 -6.23 4.40
C PHE A 38 -8.25 -4.90 4.32
N GLU A 39 -7.71 -4.42 5.44
CA GLU A 39 -6.92 -3.18 5.50
C GLU A 39 -5.65 -3.26 4.64
N ASP A 40 -4.92 -4.38 4.68
CA ASP A 40 -3.76 -4.64 3.83
C ASP A 40 -4.13 -4.53 2.35
N ARG A 41 -5.25 -5.15 1.95
CA ARG A 41 -5.74 -5.05 0.57
C ARG A 41 -6.13 -3.62 0.19
N GLN A 42 -6.77 -2.86 1.09
CA GLN A 42 -7.08 -1.45 0.82
C GLN A 42 -5.81 -0.63 0.65
N ARG A 43 -4.79 -0.88 1.48
CA ARG A 43 -3.47 -0.25 1.33
C ARG A 43 -2.82 -0.64 0.00
N GLU A 44 -2.85 -1.91 -0.39
CA GLU A 44 -2.31 -2.36 -1.68
C GLU A 44 -2.99 -1.68 -2.88
N LEU A 45 -4.31 -1.55 -2.86
CA LEU A 45 -5.07 -0.93 -3.95
C LEU A 45 -4.97 0.60 -3.97
N ASN A 46 -4.87 1.24 -2.81
CA ASN A 46 -4.83 2.69 -2.68
C ASN A 46 -3.59 3.14 -1.88
N PRO A 47 -2.51 3.57 -2.56
CA PRO A 47 -1.32 4.05 -1.88
C PRO A 47 -1.50 5.39 -1.15
N CYS A 48 -2.66 6.05 -1.33
CA CYS A 48 -3.05 7.32 -0.73
C CYS A 48 -4.24 7.17 0.25
N LEU A 49 -4.44 5.97 0.80
CA LEU A 49 -5.59 5.69 1.68
C LEU A 49 -5.60 6.65 2.89
N LYS A 50 -4.46 6.82 3.55
CA LYS A 50 -4.35 7.68 4.73
C LYS A 50 -4.65 9.15 4.40
N GLU A 51 -4.12 9.65 3.30
CA GLU A 51 -4.36 11.02 2.84
C GLU A 51 -5.84 11.23 2.48
N SER A 52 -6.50 10.21 1.92
CA SER A 52 -7.95 10.27 1.65
C SER A 52 -8.79 10.27 2.92
N GLU A 53 -8.40 9.51 3.95
CA GLU A 53 -9.06 9.50 5.26
C GLU A 53 -8.93 10.86 5.94
N ILE A 54 -7.74 11.47 5.91
CA ILE A 54 -7.50 12.80 6.49
C ILE A 54 -8.35 13.86 5.78
N ALA A 55 -8.35 13.89 4.44
CA ALA A 55 -9.15 14.85 3.68
C ALA A 55 -10.65 14.68 3.94
N THR A 56 -11.14 13.44 3.98
CA THR A 56 -12.55 13.14 4.26
C THR A 56 -12.93 13.52 5.69
N SER A 57 -12.05 13.25 6.65
CA SER A 57 -12.24 13.61 8.05
C SER A 57 -12.36 15.12 8.22
N CYS A 58 -11.49 15.89 7.56
CA CYS A 58 -11.55 17.36 7.58
C CYS A 58 -12.89 17.88 7.03
N ILE A 59 -13.31 17.41 5.85
CA ILE A 59 -14.57 17.81 5.22
C ILE A 59 -15.77 17.52 6.14
N THR A 60 -15.79 16.32 6.73
CA THR A 60 -16.84 15.90 7.67
C THR A 60 -16.88 16.79 8.92
N MET A 61 -15.73 17.19 9.45
CA MET A 61 -15.64 18.06 10.63
C MET A 61 -16.11 19.49 10.37
N HIS A 62 -15.92 20.00 9.14
CA HIS A 62 -16.21 21.38 8.78
C HIS A 62 -17.51 21.58 8.00
N GLY A 63 -18.32 20.52 7.83
CA GLY A 63 -19.64 20.60 7.20
C GLY A 63 -19.57 21.03 5.74
N ASP A 64 -18.67 20.41 4.97
CA ASP A 64 -18.44 20.68 3.54
C ASP A 64 -17.86 22.05 3.20
N ASP A 65 -17.30 22.77 4.18
CA ASP A 65 -16.48 23.96 3.92
C ASP A 65 -15.10 23.55 3.37
N HIS A 66 -15.07 23.25 2.07
CA HIS A 66 -13.91 22.70 1.37
C HIS A 66 -12.65 23.56 1.51
N HIS A 67 -12.79 24.88 1.61
CA HIS A 67 -11.67 25.81 1.71
C HIS A 67 -10.84 25.61 2.98
N LYS A 68 -11.46 25.15 4.07
CA LYS A 68 -10.75 24.85 5.33
C LYS A 68 -9.87 23.61 5.22
N CYS A 69 -10.10 22.78 4.21
CA CYS A 69 -9.43 21.49 4.00
C CYS A 69 -8.53 21.49 2.75
N ASP A 70 -8.23 22.66 2.19
CA ASP A 70 -7.47 22.78 0.94
C ASP A 70 -6.10 22.10 1.06
N MET A 71 -5.43 22.18 2.22
CA MET A 71 -4.13 21.55 2.43
C MET A 71 -4.21 20.02 2.42
N GLU A 72 -5.19 19.45 3.11
CA GLU A 72 -5.43 18.00 3.18
C GLU A 72 -5.82 17.45 1.81
N VAL A 73 -6.67 18.19 1.09
CA VAL A 73 -7.11 17.85 -0.26
C VAL A 73 -5.95 17.93 -1.26
N GLU A 74 -5.12 18.97 -1.20
CA GLU A 74 -3.93 19.09 -2.05
C GLU A 74 -2.88 18.02 -1.72
N ASN A 75 -2.74 17.62 -0.46
CA ASN A 75 -1.89 16.50 -0.09
C ASN A 75 -2.39 15.19 -0.72
N TYR A 76 -3.70 14.92 -0.64
CA TYR A 76 -4.30 13.74 -1.28
C TYR A 76 -4.12 13.75 -2.81
N LYS A 77 -4.36 14.90 -3.46
CA LYS A 77 -4.13 15.06 -4.91
C LYS A 77 -2.67 14.85 -5.28
N THR A 78 -1.74 15.41 -4.50
CA THR A 78 -0.30 15.26 -4.73
C THR A 78 0.13 13.80 -4.61
N CYS A 79 -0.33 13.12 -3.56
CA CYS A 79 -0.12 11.68 -3.40
C CYS A 79 -0.60 10.90 -4.63
N LYS A 80 -1.84 11.14 -5.10
CA LYS A 80 -2.40 10.46 -6.28
C LYS A 80 -1.56 10.67 -7.54
N ARG A 81 -1.16 11.92 -7.80
CA ARG A 81 -0.36 12.26 -8.98
C ARG A 81 1.01 11.60 -8.92
N PHE A 82 1.65 11.60 -7.75
CA PHE A 82 2.93 10.91 -7.55
C PHE A 82 2.82 9.41 -7.83
N TRP A 83 1.86 8.72 -7.21
CA TRP A 83 1.74 7.27 -7.40
C TRP A 83 1.30 6.86 -8.80
N THR A 84 0.54 7.71 -9.49
CA THR A 84 0.22 7.52 -10.91
C THR A 84 1.48 7.62 -11.77
N ALA A 85 2.34 8.59 -11.49
CA ALA A 85 3.63 8.72 -12.17
C ALA A 85 4.55 7.53 -11.88
N VAL A 86 4.64 7.09 -10.61
CA VAL A 86 5.42 5.91 -10.22
C VAL A 86 4.93 4.66 -10.92
N ARG A 87 3.61 4.41 -10.93
CA ARG A 87 3.04 3.26 -11.64
C ARG A 87 3.40 3.31 -13.13
N SER A 88 3.14 4.42 -13.80
CA SER A 88 3.46 4.56 -15.22
C SER A 88 4.94 4.36 -15.50
N PHE A 89 5.82 4.98 -14.70
CA PHE A 89 7.27 4.85 -14.84
C PHE A 89 7.74 3.41 -14.60
N ALA A 90 7.27 2.78 -13.53
CA ALA A 90 7.66 1.42 -13.17
C ALA A 90 7.14 0.38 -14.17
N THR A 91 5.94 0.56 -14.74
CA THR A 91 5.42 -0.27 -15.83
C THR A 91 6.26 -0.13 -17.10
N THR A 92 6.58 1.10 -17.52
CA THR A 92 7.43 1.34 -18.71
C THR A 92 8.84 0.77 -18.55
N ASN A 93 9.36 0.74 -17.32
CA ASN A 93 10.68 0.18 -17.00
C ASN A 93 10.63 -1.31 -16.59
N HIS A 94 9.50 -1.99 -16.77
CA HIS A 94 9.34 -3.42 -16.45
C HIS A 94 9.71 -3.81 -15.00
N LEU A 95 9.48 -2.90 -14.04
CA LEU A 95 9.77 -3.12 -12.61
C LEU A 95 8.59 -3.75 -11.85
N LEU A 96 7.41 -3.81 -12.47
CA LEU A 96 6.20 -4.39 -11.89
C LEU A 96 5.77 -5.60 -12.71
N LYS A 97 5.36 -6.68 -12.03
CA LYS A 97 4.81 -7.88 -12.68
C LYS A 97 3.45 -7.64 -13.36
N ASN A 98 2.69 -6.63 -12.90
CA ASN A 98 1.33 -6.32 -13.35
C ASN A 98 1.14 -4.79 -13.46
N ASP A 99 -0.01 -4.35 -13.98
CA ASP A 99 -0.42 -2.93 -14.09
C ASP A 99 -0.78 -2.25 -12.74
N GLY A 100 -0.31 -2.80 -11.62
CA GLY A 100 -0.61 -2.36 -10.26
C GLY A 100 0.29 -1.23 -9.76
N PHE A 101 0.22 -0.97 -8.46
CA PHE A 101 1.20 -0.13 -7.75
C PHE A 101 2.37 -0.98 -7.24
N PRO A 102 3.52 -0.36 -6.90
CA PRO A 102 4.60 -1.06 -6.21
C PRO A 102 4.12 -1.80 -4.95
N PRO A 103 4.67 -2.99 -4.65
CA PRO A 103 4.39 -3.74 -3.43
C PRO A 103 4.67 -2.91 -2.16
N LEU A 104 3.96 -3.22 -1.06
CA LEU A 104 3.96 -2.39 0.16
C LEU A 104 5.37 -2.15 0.74
N ASP A 105 6.24 -3.15 0.69
CA ASP A 105 7.64 -3.12 1.14
C ASP A 105 8.52 -2.20 0.30
N GLN A 106 8.22 -2.03 -0.99
CA GLN A 106 8.96 -1.15 -1.89
C GLN A 106 8.48 0.31 -1.84
N ARG A 107 7.27 0.57 -1.34
CA ARG A 107 6.69 1.92 -1.33
C ARG A 107 7.52 2.96 -0.56
N PRO A 108 8.11 2.65 0.60
CA PRO A 108 8.97 3.60 1.30
C PRO A 108 10.15 4.07 0.44
N ILE A 109 10.70 3.21 -0.41
CA ILE A 109 11.81 3.52 -1.30
C ILE A 109 11.38 4.56 -2.35
N TRP A 110 10.25 4.32 -3.03
CA TRP A 110 9.66 5.29 -3.96
C TRP A 110 9.32 6.61 -3.26
N LYS A 111 8.73 6.56 -2.06
CA LYS A 111 8.32 7.76 -1.30
C LYS A 111 9.49 8.71 -1.01
N LYS A 112 10.74 8.24 -0.92
CA LYS A 112 11.92 9.11 -0.76
C LYS A 112 12.06 10.12 -1.91
N GLN A 113 11.55 9.79 -3.10
CA GLN A 113 11.57 10.66 -4.27
C GLN A 113 10.40 11.65 -4.33
N LEU A 114 9.42 11.58 -3.42
CA LEU A 114 8.21 12.41 -3.50
C LEU A 114 8.55 13.90 -3.53
N GLN A 115 9.42 14.34 -2.61
CA GLN A 115 9.81 15.75 -2.49
C GLN A 115 10.44 16.27 -3.79
N SER A 116 11.48 15.59 -4.29
CA SER A 116 12.17 15.97 -5.53
C SER A 116 11.26 15.85 -6.75
N TRP A 117 10.35 14.89 -6.78
CA TRP A 117 9.38 14.73 -7.86
C TRP A 117 8.34 15.86 -7.88
N VAL A 118 7.92 16.37 -6.72
CA VAL A 118 6.98 17.51 -6.66
C VAL A 118 7.56 18.71 -7.41
N GLU A 119 8.85 18.96 -7.28
CA GLU A 119 9.57 20.08 -7.91
C GLU A 119 9.95 19.79 -9.36
N THR A 120 10.55 18.62 -9.62
CA THR A 120 11.20 18.33 -10.92
C THR A 120 10.34 17.54 -11.89
N LYS A 121 9.29 16.87 -11.40
CA LYS A 121 8.48 15.87 -12.13
C LYS A 121 9.29 14.71 -12.71
N LYS A 122 10.49 14.46 -12.19
CA LYS A 122 11.36 13.36 -12.63
C LYS A 122 11.36 12.24 -11.60
N LEU A 123 11.33 11.00 -12.08
CA LEU A 123 11.52 9.79 -11.29
C LEU A 123 12.78 9.08 -11.76
N THR A 124 13.47 8.42 -10.83
CA THR A 124 14.58 7.53 -11.12
C THR A 124 14.26 6.13 -10.59
N ILE A 125 14.90 5.12 -11.16
CA ILE A 125 14.83 3.76 -10.63
C ILE A 125 15.69 3.73 -9.36
N PRO A 126 15.13 3.45 -8.17
CA PRO A 126 15.93 3.28 -6.96
C PRO A 126 16.81 2.05 -7.05
N GLU A 127 18.04 2.13 -6.55
CA GLU A 127 19.02 1.03 -6.56
C GLU A 127 18.54 -0.19 -5.75
N GLU A 128 17.71 0.05 -4.73
CA GLU A 128 17.20 -1.01 -3.86
C GLU A 128 16.04 -1.81 -4.50
N ILE A 129 15.48 -1.34 -5.62
CA ILE A 129 14.42 -2.06 -6.33
C ILE A 129 15.06 -3.12 -7.22
N LYS A 130 14.94 -4.37 -6.77
CA LYS A 130 15.29 -5.52 -7.59
C LYS A 130 14.22 -5.68 -8.68
N PRO A 131 14.62 -5.80 -9.95
CA PRO A 131 13.69 -6.19 -11.00
C PRO A 131 13.05 -7.51 -10.60
N LEU A 132 11.73 -7.58 -10.76
CA LEU A 132 10.98 -8.80 -10.56
C LEU A 132 11.20 -9.70 -11.79
N VAL A 133 12.41 -10.23 -11.94
CA VAL A 133 12.77 -11.28 -12.92
C VAL A 133 11.90 -12.52 -12.70
#